data_AF-A0A810NAS3-F1
#
_entry.id   AF-A0A810NAS3-F1
#
_cell.length_a   1.000
_cell.length_b   1.000
_cell.length_c   1.000
_cell.angle_alpha   90.00
_cell.angle_beta   90.00
_cell.angle_gamma   90.00
#
_symmetry.space_group_name_H-M   'P 1'
#
loop_
_entity.id
_entity.type
_entity.pdbx_description
1 polymer ?
#
loop_
_entity_poly.entity_id
_entity_poly.type
_entity_poly.pdbx_seq_one_letter_code
_entity_poly.pdbx_strand_id
1 'polypeptide(L)'
;MLSRVEHLESTLVRTPTTSIVTHWRGRTHHLRLKHESFNPSGSIKDRTAAGLLMAMDRRSPLVPGTVVVESTSGNLGLGMARLLAGLDCRLIAVIDPKTPPATRDALTRAGVQVYFVDEPDGYGGYLLTRLRTVRDLCATNPGYRWPDQYGNYANPWIHQLTTGPEIAEQGGPDLDAVYVAVSTGGTLAGIAAHLRTLDQQIRIIAVDAHGSLVTGAPPGHRLIAGIGPAGGPRSCPSTATTPPPGSPTPTPSPSAASSWPTPGWRWAAPRAASCTPACWTWPAPSRRPIRCACAPTAATATGPPSTTTPGSTRSAPANRWNSP
;
A
#
# COMPACT_ATOMS: atom_id res chain seq x y z
N MET A 1 -29.06 3.24 13.32
CA MET A 1 -28.00 2.25 13.10
C MET A 1 -27.76 2.22 11.61
N LEU A 2 -26.53 2.46 11.15
CA LEU A 2 -26.23 2.40 9.71
C LEU A 2 -26.53 0.99 9.20
N SER A 3 -27.03 0.87 7.97
CA SER A 3 -27.08 -0.41 7.28
C SER A 3 -25.65 -0.97 7.11
N ARG A 4 -25.52 -2.28 6.91
CA ARG A 4 -24.20 -2.90 6.68
C ARG A 4 -23.45 -2.27 5.51
N VAL A 5 -24.17 -1.94 4.44
CA VAL A 5 -23.60 -1.31 3.24
C VAL A 5 -23.09 0.08 3.57
N GLU A 6 -23.90 0.91 4.22
CA GLU A 6 -23.47 2.26 4.65
C GLU A 6 -22.28 2.21 5.61
N HIS A 7 -22.23 1.21 6.50
CA HIS A 7 -21.08 1.00 7.39
C HIS A 7 -19.81 0.66 6.59
N LEU A 8 -19.90 -0.23 5.59
CA LEU A 8 -18.76 -0.56 4.74
C LEU A 8 -18.31 0.64 3.87
N GLU A 9 -19.26 1.45 3.41
CA GLU A 9 -18.98 2.67 2.64
C GLU A 9 -18.44 3.82 3.50
N SER A 10 -18.63 3.78 4.82
CA SER A 10 -18.19 4.85 5.74
C SER A 10 -16.69 5.16 5.68
N THR A 11 -15.88 4.21 5.21
CA THR A 11 -14.44 4.40 5.06
C THR A 11 -14.04 5.06 3.73
N LEU A 12 -14.96 5.16 2.77
CA LEU A 12 -14.73 5.73 1.44
C LEU A 12 -14.77 7.27 1.51
N VAL A 13 -13.81 7.82 2.26
CA VAL A 13 -13.66 9.27 2.38
C VAL A 13 -13.00 9.84 1.13
N ARG A 14 -13.46 11.03 0.72
CA ARG A 14 -12.79 11.77 -0.35
C ARG A 14 -11.48 12.34 0.19
N THR A 15 -10.36 11.75 -0.21
CA THR A 15 -9.05 12.13 0.33
C THR A 15 -8.53 13.43 -0.29
N PRO A 16 -7.80 14.27 0.47
CA PRO A 16 -7.35 15.57 -0.02
C PRO A 16 -6.18 15.45 -1.00
N THR A 17 -5.97 16.53 -1.75
CA THR A 17 -4.78 16.69 -2.59
C THR A 17 -4.00 17.94 -2.21
N THR A 18 -2.67 17.85 -2.19
CA THR A 18 -1.79 19.01 -1.99
C THR A 18 -0.97 19.28 -3.24
N SER A 19 -0.86 20.54 -3.64
CA SER A 19 -0.01 20.96 -4.76
C SER A 19 1.42 21.22 -4.29
N ILE A 20 2.39 20.77 -5.08
CA ILE A 20 3.82 21.01 -4.89
C ILE A 20 4.36 21.58 -6.20
N VAL A 21 5.06 22.70 -6.11
CA VAL A 21 5.81 23.25 -7.24
C VAL A 21 7.28 22.94 -7.01
N THR A 22 7.93 22.34 -8.01
CA THR A 22 9.35 22.04 -7.95
C THR A 22 10.07 22.49 -9.20
N HIS A 23 11.33 22.89 -9.06
CA HIS A 23 12.20 23.29 -10.15
C HIS A 23 13.27 22.23 -10.34
N TRP A 24 13.30 21.64 -11.53
CA TRP A 24 14.28 20.60 -11.86
C TRP A 24 14.75 20.76 -13.30
N ARG A 25 16.08 20.69 -13.50
CA ARG A 25 16.74 20.89 -14.80
C ARG A 25 16.24 22.14 -15.55
N GLY A 26 16.09 23.25 -14.83
CA GLY A 26 15.64 24.53 -15.39
C GLY A 26 14.16 24.58 -15.77
N ARG A 27 13.33 23.61 -15.34
CA ARG A 27 11.89 23.58 -15.62
C ARG A 27 11.08 23.58 -14.33
N THR A 28 9.91 24.20 -14.39
CA THR A 28 8.90 24.17 -13.32
C THR A 28 7.95 23.01 -13.53
N HIS A 29 7.72 22.22 -12.49
CA HIS A 29 6.81 21.09 -12.45
C HIS A 29 5.75 21.31 -11.37
N HIS A 30 4.48 21.05 -11.72
CA HIS A 30 3.37 21.18 -10.78
C HIS A 30 2.86 19.80 -10.39
N LEU A 31 3.31 19.30 -9.25
CA LEU A 31 2.89 18.01 -8.73
C LEU A 31 1.66 18.19 -7.83
N ARG A 32 0.81 17.18 -7.76
CA ARG A 32 -0.25 17.03 -6.77
C ARG A 32 -0.03 15.71 -6.03
N LEU A 33 -0.21 15.70 -4.72
CA LEU A 33 -0.14 14.49 -3.91
C LEU A 33 -1.54 14.10 -3.49
N LYS A 34 -1.96 12.86 -3.77
CA LYS A 34 -3.25 12.30 -3.33
C LYS A 34 -3.04 11.60 -1.99
N HIS A 35 -3.54 12.19 -0.91
CA HIS A 35 -3.22 11.77 0.46
C HIS A 35 -4.12 10.64 0.94
N GLU A 36 -3.89 9.43 0.43
CA GLU A 36 -4.61 8.23 0.87
C GLU A 36 -4.27 7.78 2.29
N SER A 37 -3.33 8.46 2.97
CA SER A 37 -3.12 8.31 4.41
C SER A 37 -4.23 8.93 5.27
N PHE A 38 -5.12 9.73 4.68
CA PHE A 38 -6.27 10.31 5.38
C PHE A 38 -7.46 9.35 5.47
N ASN A 39 -7.36 8.15 4.87
CA ASN A 39 -8.33 7.10 5.15
C ASN A 39 -8.24 6.67 6.62
N PRO A 40 -9.33 6.18 7.23
CA PRO A 40 -9.38 5.88 8.67
C PRO A 40 -8.30 4.94 9.24
N SER A 41 -7.82 3.95 8.48
CA SER A 41 -6.70 3.08 8.90
C SER A 41 -5.32 3.62 8.51
N GLY A 42 -5.27 4.78 7.86
CA GLY A 42 -4.04 5.45 7.45
C GLY A 42 -3.53 5.03 6.08
N SER A 43 -4.33 4.37 5.23
CA SER A 43 -3.87 3.97 3.90
C SER A 43 -4.97 3.76 2.86
N ILE A 44 -4.56 3.75 1.58
CA ILE A 44 -5.42 3.45 0.43
C ILE A 44 -6.16 2.10 0.51
N LYS A 45 -5.67 1.16 1.34
CA LYS A 45 -6.21 -0.20 1.42
C LYS A 45 -7.56 -0.26 2.14
N ASP A 46 -8.00 0.82 2.78
CA ASP A 46 -9.37 0.96 3.27
C ASP A 46 -10.39 0.86 2.14
N ARG A 47 -10.11 1.51 1.00
CA ARG A 47 -10.96 1.42 -0.19
C ARG A 47 -11.02 -0.02 -0.69
N THR A 48 -9.87 -0.68 -0.80
CA THR A 48 -9.80 -2.09 -1.20
C THR A 48 -10.56 -2.99 -0.23
N ALA A 49 -10.43 -2.78 1.08
CA ALA A 49 -11.15 -3.53 2.11
C ALA A 49 -12.67 -3.35 1.95
N ALA A 50 -13.14 -2.11 1.83
CA ALA A 50 -14.56 -1.82 1.60
C ALA A 50 -15.08 -2.50 0.34
N GLY A 51 -14.41 -2.34 -0.80
CA GLY A 51 -14.82 -2.96 -2.07
C GLY A 51 -14.94 -4.48 -1.97
N LEU A 52 -13.93 -5.14 -1.39
CA LEU A 52 -13.91 -6.59 -1.21
C LEU A 52 -15.03 -7.07 -0.26
N LEU A 53 -15.22 -6.40 0.88
CA LEU A 53 -16.24 -6.77 1.86
C LEU A 53 -17.67 -6.48 1.35
N MET A 54 -17.88 -5.39 0.61
CA MET A 54 -19.17 -5.10 -0.03
C MET A 54 -19.51 -6.16 -1.09
N ALA A 55 -18.53 -6.58 -1.90
CA ALA A 55 -18.74 -7.65 -2.87
C ALA A 55 -19.04 -8.99 -2.19
N MET A 56 -18.43 -9.26 -1.04
CA MET A 56 -18.72 -10.42 -0.22
C MET A 56 -20.15 -10.36 0.37
N ASP A 57 -20.52 -9.24 1.02
CA ASP A 57 -21.84 -9.04 1.65
C ASP A 57 -22.98 -9.19 0.64
N ARG A 58 -22.81 -8.69 -0.58
CA ARG A 58 -23.79 -8.85 -1.69
C ARG A 58 -24.01 -10.29 -2.10
N ARG A 59 -22.98 -11.13 -2.06
CA ARG A 59 -23.09 -12.57 -2.39
C ARG A 59 -23.66 -13.37 -1.22
N SER A 60 -23.20 -13.05 -0.02
CA SER A 60 -23.65 -13.66 1.22
C SER A 60 -23.45 -12.65 2.35
N PRO A 61 -24.52 -12.22 3.03
CA PRO A 61 -24.45 -11.19 4.07
C PRO A 61 -23.37 -11.45 5.11
N LEU A 62 -22.63 -10.40 5.47
CA LEU A 62 -21.72 -10.37 6.60
C LEU A 62 -22.54 -10.19 7.88
N VAL A 63 -22.82 -11.30 8.56
CA VAL A 63 -23.57 -11.31 9.82
C VAL A 63 -22.63 -11.53 11.00
N PRO A 64 -23.02 -11.13 12.23
CA PRO A 64 -22.23 -11.38 13.43
C PRO A 64 -21.72 -12.82 13.51
N GLY A 65 -20.44 -12.98 13.86
CA GLY A 65 -19.75 -14.27 13.91
C GLY A 65 -19.10 -14.73 12.61
N THR A 66 -19.36 -14.06 11.47
CA THR A 66 -18.68 -14.37 10.19
C THR A 66 -17.17 -14.24 10.36
N VAL A 67 -16.42 -15.21 9.83
CA VAL A 67 -14.95 -15.20 9.85
C VAL A 67 -14.43 -14.96 8.45
N VAL A 68 -13.69 -13.86 8.30
CA VAL A 68 -13.00 -13.51 7.07
C VAL A 68 -11.54 -13.93 7.19
N VAL A 69 -11.01 -14.58 6.15
CA VAL A 69 -9.60 -15.01 6.08
C VAL A 69 -8.97 -14.35 4.87
N GLU A 70 -7.88 -13.60 5.06
CA GLU A 70 -7.23 -12.88 3.96
C GLU A 70 -5.71 -12.93 4.06
N SER A 71 -5.05 -13.06 2.91
CA SER A 71 -3.60 -12.91 2.80
C SER A 71 -3.27 -11.43 2.76
N THR A 72 -2.50 -10.93 3.73
CA THR A 72 -2.20 -9.50 3.82
C THR A 72 -0.78 -9.25 4.30
N SER A 73 -0.16 -8.19 3.79
CA SER A 73 1.14 -7.70 4.27
C SER A 73 0.98 -6.55 5.29
N GLY A 74 -0.25 -6.25 5.72
CA GLY A 74 -0.50 -5.23 6.74
C GLY A 74 -1.75 -4.38 6.48
N ASN A 75 -1.60 -3.35 5.65
CA ASN A 75 -2.59 -2.28 5.46
C ASN A 75 -4.01 -2.77 5.12
N LEU A 76 -4.14 -3.80 4.26
CA LEU A 76 -5.45 -4.38 3.98
C LEU A 76 -6.07 -5.03 5.22
N GLY A 77 -5.23 -5.67 6.04
CA GLY A 77 -5.68 -6.33 7.27
C GLY A 77 -6.20 -5.31 8.29
N LEU A 78 -5.51 -4.17 8.44
CA LEU A 78 -5.95 -3.09 9.32
C LEU A 78 -7.28 -2.46 8.85
N GLY A 79 -7.42 -2.22 7.55
CA GLY A 79 -8.67 -1.71 6.97
C GLY A 79 -9.84 -2.70 7.14
N MET A 80 -9.62 -3.99 6.87
CA MET A 80 -10.62 -5.03 7.09
C MET A 80 -10.97 -5.19 8.57
N ALA A 81 -9.99 -5.17 9.47
CA ALA A 81 -10.21 -5.31 10.90
C ALA A 81 -11.16 -4.22 11.43
N ARG A 82 -10.93 -2.97 11.04
CA ARG A 82 -11.78 -1.83 11.40
C ARG A 82 -13.22 -2.02 10.91
N LEU A 83 -13.41 -2.40 9.66
CA LEU A 83 -14.74 -2.56 9.06
C LEU A 83 -15.50 -3.76 9.67
N LEU A 84 -14.82 -4.90 9.83
CA LEU A 84 -15.42 -6.13 10.35
C LEU A 84 -15.78 -6.01 11.84
N ALA A 85 -14.99 -5.28 12.63
CA ALA A 85 -15.30 -5.03 14.03
C ALA A 85 -16.66 -4.35 14.23
N GLY A 86 -17.03 -3.41 13.35
CA GLY A 86 -18.34 -2.76 13.41
C GLY A 86 -19.52 -3.64 12.97
N LEU A 87 -19.26 -4.87 12.51
CA LEU A 87 -20.26 -5.86 12.08
C LEU A 87 -20.23 -7.14 12.94
N ASP A 88 -19.52 -7.12 14.08
CA ASP A 88 -19.25 -8.29 14.92
C ASP A 88 -18.67 -9.49 14.14
N CYS A 89 -17.91 -9.19 13.10
CA CYS A 89 -17.20 -10.17 12.27
C CYS A 89 -15.73 -10.26 12.68
N ARG A 90 -15.11 -11.42 12.45
CA ARG A 90 -13.72 -11.69 12.81
C ARG A 90 -12.83 -11.72 11.58
N LEU A 91 -11.57 -11.31 11.76
CA LEU A 91 -10.54 -11.42 10.73
C LEU A 91 -9.44 -12.39 11.19
N ILE A 92 -9.09 -13.32 10.31
CA ILE A 92 -7.84 -14.08 10.36
C ILE A 92 -6.93 -13.51 9.27
N ALA A 93 -5.83 -12.87 9.68
CA ALA A 93 -4.83 -12.32 8.78
C ALA A 93 -3.70 -13.33 8.60
N VAL A 94 -3.56 -13.85 7.38
CA VAL A 94 -2.42 -14.72 7.02
C VAL A 94 -1.26 -13.82 6.58
N ILE A 95 -0.19 -13.81 7.39
CA ILE A 95 0.98 -12.92 7.24
C ILE A 95 2.28 -13.74 7.13
N ASP A 96 3.40 -13.03 6.92
CA ASP A 96 4.72 -13.63 6.71
C ASP A 96 5.86 -12.86 7.42
N PRO A 97 7.09 -13.42 7.47
CA PRO A 97 8.28 -12.78 8.03
C PRO A 97 8.59 -11.36 7.53
N LYS A 98 8.17 -10.99 6.31
CA LYS A 98 8.39 -9.64 5.75
C LYS A 98 7.37 -8.60 6.23
N THR A 99 6.30 -9.02 6.90
CA THR A 99 5.34 -8.09 7.54
C THR A 99 6.02 -7.39 8.73
N PRO A 100 6.08 -6.04 8.78
CA PRO A 100 6.78 -5.34 9.86
C PRO A 100 6.22 -5.67 11.25
N PRO A 101 7.07 -5.83 12.30
CA PRO A 101 6.60 -6.13 13.65
C PRO A 101 5.53 -5.16 14.17
N ALA A 102 5.73 -3.84 13.97
CA ALA A 102 4.77 -2.82 14.37
C ALA A 102 3.37 -3.02 13.75
N THR A 103 3.32 -3.55 12.52
CA THR A 103 2.08 -3.87 11.82
C THR A 103 1.43 -5.14 12.39
N ARG A 104 2.22 -6.15 12.74
CA ARG A 104 1.72 -7.36 13.42
C ARG A 104 1.09 -6.98 14.76
N ASP A 105 1.78 -6.16 15.55
CA ASP A 105 1.28 -5.70 16.83
C ASP A 105 0.00 -4.87 16.68
N ALA A 106 -0.10 -4.05 15.63
CA ALA A 106 -1.30 -3.28 15.33
C ALA A 106 -2.49 -4.19 14.96
N LEU A 107 -2.27 -5.25 14.18
CA LEU A 107 -3.30 -6.24 13.86
C LEU A 107 -3.77 -6.97 15.13
N THR A 108 -2.84 -7.47 15.94
CA THR A 108 -3.17 -8.15 17.21
C THR A 108 -3.94 -7.23 18.16
N ARG A 109 -3.54 -5.96 18.32
CA ARG A 109 -4.27 -4.97 19.13
C ARG A 109 -5.66 -4.65 18.57
N ALA A 110 -5.85 -4.75 17.26
CA ALA A 110 -7.15 -4.60 16.62
C ALA A 110 -8.05 -5.85 16.75
N GLY A 111 -7.64 -6.86 17.54
CA GLY A 111 -8.41 -8.09 17.74
C GLY A 111 -8.33 -9.08 16.57
N VAL A 112 -7.39 -8.88 15.65
CA VAL A 112 -7.19 -9.76 14.50
C VAL A 112 -6.44 -11.01 14.94
N GLN A 113 -6.94 -12.18 14.55
CA GLN A 113 -6.19 -13.43 14.71
C GLN A 113 -5.10 -13.48 13.64
N VAL A 114 -3.84 -13.46 14.06
CA VAL A 114 -2.70 -13.52 13.15
C VAL A 114 -2.31 -14.97 12.92
N TYR A 115 -2.33 -15.41 11.65
CA TYR A 115 -1.80 -16.70 11.23
C TYR A 115 -0.46 -16.48 10.52
N PHE A 116 0.61 -16.98 11.12
CA PHE A 116 1.96 -16.76 10.62
C PHE A 116 2.40 -17.88 9.68
N VAL A 117 2.94 -17.53 8.52
CA VAL A 117 3.50 -18.48 7.54
C VAL A 117 4.96 -18.13 7.30
N ASP A 118 5.86 -19.03 7.67
CA ASP A 118 7.32 -18.87 7.59
C ASP A 118 7.97 -19.68 6.46
N GLU A 119 7.22 -20.55 5.79
CA GLU A 119 7.69 -21.31 4.64
C GLU A 119 7.76 -20.44 3.36
N PRO A 120 8.97 -20.20 2.79
CA PRO A 120 9.13 -19.44 1.56
C PRO A 120 8.44 -20.12 0.37
N ASP A 121 7.96 -19.32 -0.59
CA ASP A 121 7.22 -19.83 -1.76
C ASP A 121 8.12 -20.40 -2.88
N GLY A 122 9.43 -20.47 -2.67
CA GLY A 122 10.40 -20.88 -3.70
C GLY A 122 10.74 -19.81 -4.74
N TYR A 123 10.09 -18.64 -4.72
CA TYR A 123 10.31 -17.53 -5.66
C TYR A 123 10.82 -16.25 -4.95
N GLY A 124 11.46 -16.41 -3.79
CA GLY A 124 11.98 -15.30 -2.99
C GLY A 124 10.90 -14.52 -2.21
N GLY A 125 9.68 -15.06 -2.13
CA GLY A 125 8.56 -14.48 -1.41
C GLY A 125 7.89 -15.47 -0.45
N TYR A 126 6.70 -15.09 0.00
CA TYR A 126 5.79 -15.90 0.82
C TYR A 126 4.36 -15.83 0.26
N LEU A 127 4.17 -15.22 -0.92
CA LEU A 127 2.83 -14.90 -1.40
C LEU A 127 2.08 -16.18 -1.73
N LEU A 128 2.68 -17.09 -2.50
CA LEU A 128 2.00 -18.33 -2.88
C LEU A 128 1.70 -19.20 -1.67
N THR A 129 2.63 -19.28 -0.70
CA THR A 129 2.42 -20.00 0.55
C THR A 129 1.25 -19.42 1.33
N ARG A 130 1.19 -18.10 1.54
CA ARG A 130 0.05 -17.46 2.21
C ARG A 130 -1.28 -17.72 1.49
N LEU A 131 -1.30 -17.65 0.16
CA LEU A 131 -2.52 -17.91 -0.62
C LEU A 131 -2.97 -19.37 -0.50
N ARG A 132 -2.03 -20.32 -0.51
CA ARG A 132 -2.32 -21.73 -0.25
C ARG A 132 -2.89 -21.93 1.16
N THR A 133 -2.26 -21.35 2.18
CA THR A 133 -2.74 -21.41 3.57
C THR A 133 -4.16 -20.86 3.70
N VAL A 134 -4.48 -19.72 3.07
CA VAL A 134 -5.85 -19.18 3.10
C VAL A 134 -6.85 -20.16 2.48
N ARG A 135 -6.52 -20.77 1.35
CA ARG A 135 -7.36 -21.79 0.69
C ARG A 135 -7.59 -23.00 1.59
N ASP A 136 -6.53 -23.52 2.19
CA ASP A 136 -6.59 -24.71 3.06
C ASP A 136 -7.44 -24.41 4.31
N LEU A 137 -7.29 -23.23 4.91
CA LEU A 137 -8.12 -22.77 6.02
C LEU A 137 -9.60 -22.68 5.64
N CYS A 138 -9.92 -22.14 4.45
CA CYS A 138 -11.31 -22.04 3.99
C CYS A 138 -11.89 -23.41 3.60
N ALA A 139 -11.09 -24.32 3.05
CA ALA A 139 -11.52 -25.67 2.69
C ALA A 139 -11.84 -26.53 3.92
N THR A 140 -11.07 -26.35 5.00
CA THR A 140 -11.25 -27.10 6.26
C THR A 140 -12.28 -26.47 7.20
N ASN A 141 -12.70 -25.22 6.96
CA ASN A 141 -13.65 -24.49 7.81
C ASN A 141 -14.77 -23.87 6.93
N PRO A 142 -15.91 -24.55 6.75
CA PRO A 142 -16.99 -24.09 5.86
C PRO A 142 -17.56 -22.69 6.17
N GLY A 143 -17.38 -22.20 7.41
CA GLY A 143 -17.82 -20.86 7.82
C GLY A 143 -16.85 -19.74 7.46
N TYR A 144 -15.65 -20.05 6.97
CA TYR A 144 -14.61 -19.07 6.64
C TYR A 144 -14.82 -18.53 5.22
N ARG A 145 -14.62 -17.23 5.06
CA ARG A 145 -14.83 -16.54 3.78
C ARG A 145 -13.57 -15.82 3.36
N TRP A 146 -13.16 -16.03 2.11
CA TRP A 146 -11.98 -15.41 1.53
C TRP A 146 -12.36 -14.35 0.49
N PRO A 147 -12.05 -13.06 0.73
CA PRO A 147 -12.33 -12.00 -0.23
C PRO A 147 -11.43 -12.02 -1.47
N ASP A 148 -10.20 -12.50 -1.33
CA ASP A 148 -9.17 -12.66 -2.39
C ASP A 148 -8.80 -11.34 -3.08
N GLN A 149 -7.98 -10.51 -2.42
CA GLN A 149 -7.54 -9.23 -3.00
C GLN A 149 -6.78 -9.34 -4.33
N TYR A 150 -6.25 -10.53 -4.67
CA TYR A 150 -5.45 -10.76 -5.87
C TYR A 150 -6.30 -11.24 -7.05
N GLY A 151 -7.36 -12.01 -6.78
CA GLY A 151 -8.26 -12.56 -7.80
C GLY A 151 -9.60 -11.83 -7.95
N ASN A 152 -10.00 -11.00 -6.98
CA ASN A 152 -11.33 -10.38 -6.96
C ASN A 152 -11.36 -9.01 -7.65
N TYR A 153 -12.19 -8.89 -8.69
CA TYR A 153 -12.41 -7.64 -9.43
C TYR A 153 -12.97 -6.49 -8.59
N ALA A 154 -13.51 -6.75 -7.41
CA ALA A 154 -13.93 -5.69 -6.49
C ALA A 154 -12.75 -4.78 -6.05
N ASN A 155 -11.51 -5.30 -6.06
CA ASN A 155 -10.31 -4.51 -5.78
C ASN A 155 -10.06 -3.40 -6.84
N PRO A 156 -9.90 -3.69 -8.15
CA PRO A 156 -9.80 -2.61 -9.12
C PRO A 156 -11.10 -1.80 -9.26
N TRP A 157 -12.26 -2.44 -9.13
CA TRP A 157 -13.54 -1.77 -9.32
C TRP A 157 -13.79 -0.64 -8.32
N ILE A 158 -13.47 -0.82 -7.04
CA ILE A 158 -13.65 0.26 -6.06
C ILE A 158 -12.81 1.49 -6.37
N HIS A 159 -11.60 1.31 -6.91
CA HIS A 159 -10.75 2.41 -7.35
C HIS A 159 -11.25 3.07 -8.64
N GLN A 160 -11.88 2.32 -9.54
CA GLN A 160 -12.54 2.87 -10.72
C GLN A 160 -13.75 3.74 -10.33
N LEU A 161 -14.49 3.36 -9.30
CA LEU A 161 -15.67 4.10 -8.85
C LEU A 161 -15.36 5.27 -7.90
N THR A 162 -14.21 5.28 -7.24
CA THR A 162 -13.88 6.27 -6.22
C THR A 162 -12.58 7.02 -6.54
N THR A 163 -11.44 6.35 -6.40
CA THR A 163 -10.11 6.98 -6.52
C THR A 163 -9.86 7.61 -7.89
N GLY A 164 -10.27 6.95 -8.97
CA GLY A 164 -10.14 7.45 -10.35
C GLY A 164 -10.90 8.77 -10.58
N PRO A 165 -12.21 8.82 -10.33
CA PRO A 165 -13.01 10.04 -10.43
C PRO A 165 -12.47 11.18 -9.57
N GLU A 166 -12.08 10.88 -8.32
CA GLU A 166 -11.50 11.88 -7.43
C GLU A 166 -10.21 12.47 -8.01
N ILE A 167 -9.33 11.64 -8.59
CA ILE A 167 -8.10 12.11 -9.25
C ILE A 167 -8.40 12.95 -10.48
N ALA A 168 -9.36 12.54 -11.33
CA ALA A 168 -9.73 13.30 -12.52
C ALA A 168 -10.26 14.69 -12.15
N GLU A 169 -11.18 14.76 -11.20
CA GLU A 169 -11.79 16.01 -10.75
C GLU A 169 -10.78 16.92 -10.05
N GLN A 170 -9.96 16.38 -9.14
CA GLN A 170 -8.93 17.15 -8.42
C GLN A 170 -7.74 17.55 -9.31
N GLY A 171 -7.48 16.75 -10.35
CA GLY A 171 -6.48 17.03 -11.38
C GLY A 171 -6.92 18.15 -12.33
N GLY A 172 -8.21 18.21 -12.62
CA GLY A 172 -8.79 19.16 -13.57
C GLY A 172 -8.34 18.90 -15.01
N PRO A 173 -8.63 19.84 -15.93
CA PRO A 173 -8.38 19.67 -17.37
C PRO A 173 -6.88 19.58 -17.73
N ASP A 174 -6.00 20.03 -16.84
CA ASP A 174 -4.54 20.04 -17.05
C ASP A 174 -3.83 18.79 -16.52
N LEU A 175 -4.56 17.70 -16.21
CA LEU A 175 -3.96 16.48 -15.71
C LEU A 175 -3.21 15.72 -16.82
N ASP A 176 -1.88 15.88 -16.88
CA ASP A 176 -1.05 15.22 -17.91
C ASP A 176 -0.74 13.76 -17.61
N ALA A 177 -0.50 13.44 -16.34
CA ALA A 177 -0.03 12.11 -15.93
C ALA A 177 -0.39 11.76 -14.48
N VAL A 178 -0.59 10.47 -14.24
CA VAL A 178 -0.83 9.88 -12.91
C VAL A 178 0.18 8.77 -12.65
N TYR A 179 0.89 8.89 -11.53
CA TYR A 179 1.91 7.92 -11.10
C TYR A 179 1.34 7.07 -9.97
N VAL A 180 1.30 5.75 -10.18
CA VAL A 180 0.71 4.83 -9.22
C VAL A 180 1.69 3.71 -8.90
N ALA A 181 2.05 3.59 -7.62
CA ALA A 181 2.82 2.48 -7.13
C ALA A 181 2.05 1.17 -7.26
N VAL A 182 2.70 0.13 -7.82
CA VAL A 182 2.03 -1.14 -8.11
C VAL A 182 2.30 -2.15 -7.02
N SER A 183 1.22 -2.73 -6.51
CA SER A 183 1.25 -3.87 -5.60
C SER A 183 0.40 -4.98 -6.20
N THR A 184 -0.79 -5.26 -5.65
CA THR A 184 -1.79 -6.16 -6.23
C THR A 184 -2.33 -5.73 -7.60
N GLY A 185 -1.92 -4.57 -8.13
CA GLY A 185 -2.40 -4.03 -9.41
C GLY A 185 -3.76 -3.32 -9.35
N GLY A 186 -4.58 -3.59 -8.33
CA GLY A 186 -5.96 -3.07 -8.26
C GLY A 186 -6.08 -1.55 -8.33
N THR A 187 -5.29 -0.81 -7.55
CA THR A 187 -5.30 0.66 -7.58
C THR A 187 -4.96 1.22 -8.97
N LEU A 188 -3.87 0.75 -9.59
CA LEU A 188 -3.46 1.17 -10.93
C LEU A 188 -4.55 0.84 -11.94
N ALA A 189 -5.05 -0.40 -11.94
CA ALA A 189 -6.04 -0.88 -12.89
C ALA A 189 -7.37 -0.11 -12.77
N GLY A 190 -7.84 0.16 -11.56
CA GLY A 190 -9.08 0.91 -11.34
C GLY A 190 -8.97 2.38 -11.75
N ILE A 191 -7.89 3.06 -11.35
CA ILE A 191 -7.61 4.43 -11.79
C ILE A 191 -7.53 4.48 -13.32
N ALA A 192 -6.77 3.55 -13.92
CA ALA A 192 -6.63 3.48 -15.37
C ALA A 192 -7.96 3.25 -16.09
N ALA A 193 -8.81 2.36 -15.56
CA ALA A 193 -10.11 2.06 -16.12
C ALA A 193 -11.01 3.31 -16.15
N HIS A 194 -11.00 4.12 -15.09
CA HIS A 194 -11.76 5.37 -15.06
C HIS A 194 -11.15 6.43 -16.00
N LEU A 195 -9.85 6.70 -15.91
CA LEU A 195 -9.24 7.77 -16.69
C LEU A 195 -9.32 7.52 -18.21
N ARG A 196 -9.36 6.27 -18.66
CA ARG A 196 -9.56 5.89 -20.06
C ARG A 196 -10.98 6.14 -20.59
N THR A 197 -11.97 6.34 -19.72
CA THR A 197 -13.31 6.73 -20.17
C THR A 197 -13.42 8.23 -20.46
N LEU A 198 -12.38 9.01 -20.15
CA LEU A 198 -12.34 10.44 -20.38
C LEU A 198 -11.76 10.73 -21.77
N ASP A 199 -12.26 11.77 -22.44
CA ASP A 199 -11.69 12.29 -23.68
C ASP A 199 -10.45 13.17 -23.41
N GLN A 200 -9.49 12.61 -22.67
CA GLN A 200 -8.24 13.29 -22.31
C GLN A 200 -7.08 12.31 -22.42
N GLN A 201 -5.99 12.75 -23.04
CA GLN A 201 -4.77 11.96 -23.19
C GLN A 201 -3.95 11.97 -21.90
N ILE A 202 -4.43 11.25 -20.87
CA ILE A 202 -3.77 11.15 -19.56
C ILE A 202 -2.82 9.96 -19.56
N ARG A 203 -1.53 10.21 -19.29
CA ARG A 203 -0.55 9.12 -19.14
C ARG A 203 -0.68 8.46 -17.78
N ILE A 204 -0.81 7.13 -17.77
CA ILE A 204 -0.86 6.35 -16.53
C ILE A 204 0.47 5.62 -16.39
N ILE A 205 1.20 5.92 -15.33
CA ILE A 205 2.58 5.47 -15.14
C ILE A 205 2.64 4.57 -13.91
N ALA A 206 2.90 3.29 -14.14
CA ALA A 206 3.19 2.32 -13.10
C ALA A 206 4.55 2.61 -12.47
N VAL A 207 4.61 2.64 -11.14
CA VAL A 207 5.84 2.76 -10.37
C VAL A 207 6.07 1.45 -9.62
N ASP A 208 7.22 0.84 -9.84
CA ASP A 208 7.58 -0.45 -9.25
C ASP A 208 8.92 -0.34 -8.51
N ALA A 209 9.12 -1.22 -7.53
CA ALA A 209 10.37 -1.29 -6.79
C ALA A 209 11.37 -2.18 -7.51
N HIS A 210 12.64 -1.78 -7.58
CA HIS A 210 13.70 -2.64 -8.10
C HIS A 210 13.73 -3.98 -7.35
N GLY A 211 13.82 -5.10 -8.08
CA GLY A 211 13.71 -6.46 -7.51
C GLY A 211 12.28 -7.00 -7.38
N SER A 212 11.29 -6.29 -7.91
CA SER A 212 9.91 -6.74 -8.08
C SER A 212 9.70 -7.41 -9.45
N LEU A 213 8.75 -8.35 -9.49
CA LEU A 213 8.39 -9.07 -10.72
C LEU A 213 7.35 -8.33 -11.58
N VAL A 214 6.77 -7.23 -11.09
CA VAL A 214 5.68 -6.52 -11.79
C VAL A 214 6.15 -5.94 -13.12
N THR A 215 7.35 -5.38 -13.17
CA THR A 215 7.94 -4.80 -14.39
C THR A 215 8.85 -5.75 -15.16
N GLY A 216 8.91 -7.03 -14.77
CA GLY A 216 9.73 -8.05 -15.43
C GLY A 216 11.21 -8.04 -15.04
N ALA A 217 11.62 -7.27 -14.02
CA ALA A 217 12.97 -7.31 -13.49
C ALA A 217 13.25 -8.62 -12.71
N PRO A 218 14.52 -9.07 -12.61
CA PRO A 218 14.87 -10.21 -11.77
C PRO A 218 14.45 -9.99 -10.31
N PRO A 219 13.96 -11.03 -9.61
CA PRO A 219 13.56 -10.90 -8.21
C PRO A 219 14.78 -10.57 -7.34
N GLY A 220 14.61 -9.63 -6.41
CA GLY A 220 15.68 -9.16 -5.53
C GLY A 220 15.20 -8.74 -4.15
N HIS A 221 16.16 -8.52 -3.25
CA HIS A 221 15.89 -7.99 -1.91
C HIS A 221 15.30 -6.58 -2.01
N ARG A 222 14.22 -6.33 -1.27
CA ARG A 222 13.45 -5.08 -1.34
C ARG A 222 13.40 -4.41 0.02
N LEU A 223 13.74 -3.13 0.05
CA LEU A 223 13.71 -2.30 1.26
C LEU A 223 12.31 -1.68 1.51
N ILE A 224 11.46 -1.62 0.48
CA ILE A 224 10.14 -1.00 0.55
C ILE A 224 9.08 -2.09 0.62
N ALA A 225 8.30 -2.10 1.70
CA ALA A 225 7.16 -2.98 1.88
C ALA A 225 5.93 -2.46 1.11
N GLY A 226 5.08 -3.37 0.64
CA GLY A 226 3.77 -3.03 0.06
C GLY A 226 3.78 -2.68 -1.44
N ILE A 227 4.93 -2.59 -2.10
CA ILE A 227 5.08 -2.40 -3.56
C ILE A 227 5.75 -3.65 -4.16
N GLY A 228 5.25 -4.10 -5.31
CA GLY A 228 5.85 -5.13 -6.15
C GLY A 228 5.70 -6.56 -5.63
N PRO A 229 4.56 -7.25 -5.79
CA PRO A 229 4.39 -8.64 -5.34
C PRO A 229 5.40 -9.61 -5.96
N ALA A 230 5.70 -10.70 -5.23
CA ALA A 230 6.35 -11.88 -5.78
C ALA A 230 5.31 -12.67 -6.60
N GLY A 231 5.05 -12.22 -7.82
CA GLY A 231 4.09 -12.80 -8.75
C GLY A 231 3.32 -11.72 -9.50
N GLY A 232 3.28 -11.80 -10.83
CA GLY A 232 2.54 -10.84 -11.66
C GLY A 232 1.06 -10.82 -11.27
N PRO A 233 0.46 -9.65 -10.96
CA PRO A 233 -0.96 -9.57 -10.65
C PRO A 233 -1.80 -9.92 -11.89
N ARG A 234 -2.68 -10.92 -11.78
CA ARG A 234 -3.65 -11.29 -12.84
C ARG A 234 -4.59 -10.15 -13.23
N SER A 235 -4.74 -9.16 -12.34
CA SER A 235 -5.60 -7.98 -12.51
C SER A 235 -4.94 -6.82 -13.25
N CYS A 236 -3.64 -6.91 -13.59
CA CYS A 236 -2.94 -5.87 -14.34
C CYS A 236 -2.85 -6.27 -15.83
N PRO A 237 -3.48 -5.52 -16.77
CA PRO A 237 -3.31 -5.82 -18.18
C PRO A 237 -1.86 -5.55 -18.61
N SER A 238 -1.26 -6.50 -19.34
CA SER A 238 0.13 -6.44 -19.85
C SER A 238 0.41 -5.23 -20.76
N THR A 239 -0.64 -4.60 -21.28
CA THR A 239 -0.58 -3.41 -22.14
C THR A 239 -0.35 -2.10 -21.39
N ALA A 240 -0.32 -2.09 -20.06
CA ALA A 240 0.10 -0.92 -19.26
C ALA A 240 1.63 -0.72 -19.25
N THR A 241 2.38 -1.68 -19.78
CA THR A 241 3.84 -1.72 -19.86
C THR A 241 4.28 -1.76 -21.31
N THR A 242 4.18 -0.65 -22.03
CA THR A 242 4.91 -0.48 -23.29
C THR A 242 6.09 0.45 -23.01
N PRO A 243 7.33 -0.06 -22.91
CA PRO A 243 8.49 0.82 -22.95
C PRO A 243 8.56 1.48 -24.34
N PRO A 244 9.02 2.74 -24.44
CA PRO A 244 9.20 3.37 -25.75
C PRO A 244 10.22 2.58 -26.58
N PRO A 245 10.02 2.43 -27.90
CA PRO A 245 11.01 1.80 -28.76
C PRO A 245 12.32 2.59 -28.71
N GLY A 246 13.45 1.92 -28.41
CA GLY A 246 14.80 2.50 -28.42
C GLY A 246 15.49 2.68 -27.06
N SER A 247 15.06 2.02 -25.99
CA SER A 247 15.81 2.03 -24.71
C SER A 247 17.01 1.07 -24.77
N PRO A 248 18.26 1.53 -24.55
CA PRO A 248 19.42 0.64 -24.50
C PRO A 248 19.43 -0.15 -23.19
N THR A 249 19.71 -1.45 -23.28
CA THR A 249 19.96 -2.34 -22.14
C THR A 249 21.23 -1.88 -21.42
N PRO A 250 21.19 -1.49 -20.13
CA PRO A 250 22.42 -1.08 -19.44
C PRO A 250 23.22 -2.32 -18.99
N THR A 251 24.41 -2.48 -19.57
CA THR A 251 25.49 -3.31 -19.02
C THR A 251 26.15 -2.59 -17.84
N PRO A 252 26.50 -3.26 -16.73
CA PRO A 252 27.10 -2.60 -15.58
C PRO A 252 28.59 -2.34 -15.82
N SER A 253 29.03 -1.10 -15.54
CA SER A 253 30.44 -0.75 -15.38
C SER A 253 30.67 -0.16 -13.99
N PRO A 254 31.69 -0.60 -13.23
CA PRO A 254 32.01 -0.06 -11.92
C PRO A 254 33.14 0.96 -12.04
N SER A 255 32.87 2.25 -11.79
CA SER A 255 33.86 3.18 -11.21
C SER A 255 33.30 4.60 -11.05
N ALA A 256 34.00 5.36 -10.21
CA ALA A 256 33.89 6.78 -9.92
C ALA A 256 32.97 7.17 -8.76
N ALA A 257 33.48 6.91 -7.55
CA ALA A 257 33.30 7.82 -6.43
C ALA A 257 34.00 9.16 -6.74
N SER A 258 33.34 10.28 -6.47
CA SER A 258 34.01 11.57 -6.24
C SER A 258 33.14 12.48 -5.36
N SER A 259 33.65 12.71 -4.15
CA SER A 259 33.23 13.68 -3.13
C SER A 259 33.62 15.12 -3.51
N TRP A 260 32.82 16.15 -3.20
CA TRP A 260 33.22 17.59 -3.05
C TRP A 260 32.07 18.44 -2.41
N PRO A 261 32.30 19.68 -1.91
CA PRO A 261 32.05 20.06 -0.51
C PRO A 261 30.85 21.01 -0.26
N THR A 262 30.35 21.01 0.97
CA THR A 262 29.33 21.93 1.52
C THR A 262 29.92 23.19 2.17
N PRO A 263 29.24 24.35 2.03
CA PRO A 263 29.20 25.36 3.08
C PRO A 263 27.79 25.52 3.69
N GLY A 264 27.71 25.34 5.00
CA GLY A 264 27.02 26.31 5.87
C GLY A 264 25.49 26.28 6.01
N TRP A 265 24.89 25.13 6.34
CA TRP A 265 23.61 25.12 7.09
C TRP A 265 23.68 24.05 8.19
N ARG A 266 23.81 24.49 9.45
CA ARG A 266 23.64 23.62 10.63
C ARG A 266 22.15 23.57 10.98
N TRP A 267 21.49 22.47 10.64
CA TRP A 267 20.27 22.05 11.34
C TRP A 267 20.66 20.99 12.37
N ALA A 268 20.36 21.25 13.63
CA ALA A 268 20.42 20.25 14.69
C ALA A 268 19.42 19.14 14.36
N ALA A 269 19.92 17.90 14.27
CA ALA A 269 19.13 16.73 13.96
C ALA A 269 18.37 16.22 15.20
N PRO A 270 17.04 16.12 15.19
CA PRO A 270 16.37 14.99 15.78
C PRO A 270 16.29 13.86 14.73
N ARG A 271 16.48 12.63 15.20
CA ARG A 271 16.55 11.38 14.43
C ARG A 271 15.39 11.24 13.44
N ALA A 272 15.63 11.55 12.16
CA ALA A 272 14.73 11.29 11.05
C ALA A 272 15.27 10.13 10.21
N ALA A 273 14.98 8.90 10.63
CA ALA A 273 15.15 7.71 9.82
C ALA A 273 13.76 7.27 9.31
N SER A 274 13.29 7.87 8.21
CA SER A 274 12.16 7.40 7.36
C SER A 274 11.65 8.49 6.40
N CYS A 275 12.55 9.17 5.70
CA CYS A 275 12.20 9.97 4.53
C CYS A 275 13.32 9.78 3.52
N THR A 276 13.18 8.82 2.61
CA THR A 276 14.02 8.74 1.42
C THR A 276 13.15 9.09 0.21
N PRO A 277 13.32 10.27 -0.39
CA PRO A 277 12.66 10.63 -1.64
C PRO A 277 13.45 9.99 -2.78
N ALA A 278 12.86 9.00 -3.46
CA ALA A 278 13.41 8.48 -4.70
C ALA A 278 12.56 8.99 -5.88
N CYS A 279 12.78 10.24 -6.26
CA CYS A 279 12.44 10.77 -7.58
C CYS A 279 13.54 10.37 -8.56
N TRP A 280 13.30 9.50 -9.56
CA TRP A 280 14.19 9.40 -10.73
C TRP A 280 13.47 9.12 -12.06
N THR A 281 13.60 10.13 -12.94
CA THR A 281 13.74 10.20 -14.42
C THR A 281 12.87 9.39 -15.40
N TRP A 282 12.27 10.13 -16.35
CA TRP A 282 11.64 9.66 -17.60
C TRP A 282 12.40 10.21 -18.83
N PRO A 283 12.40 9.53 -19.99
CA PRO A 283 13.11 9.99 -21.17
C PRO A 283 12.31 11.04 -21.99
N ALA A 284 13.07 12.00 -22.52
CA ALA A 284 12.82 12.91 -23.66
C ALA A 284 11.62 13.91 -23.61
N PRO A 285 11.74 15.07 -24.29
CA PRO A 285 11.16 16.32 -23.84
C PRO A 285 9.72 16.53 -24.33
N SER A 286 8.74 16.52 -23.43
CA SER A 286 7.47 17.21 -23.69
C SER A 286 7.68 18.72 -23.58
N ARG A 287 7.10 19.48 -24.52
CA ARG A 287 7.15 20.96 -24.56
C ARG A 287 6.26 21.63 -23.50
N ARG A 288 5.51 20.86 -22.70
CA ARG A 288 4.61 21.37 -21.66
C ARG A 288 5.11 21.00 -20.25
N PRO A 289 4.96 21.89 -19.25
CA PRO A 289 5.33 21.61 -17.86
C PRO A 289 4.49 20.43 -17.36
N ILE A 290 5.15 19.34 -16.98
CA ILE A 290 4.48 18.09 -16.59
C ILE A 290 3.81 18.29 -15.23
N ARG A 291 2.49 18.07 -15.17
CA ARG A 291 1.75 18.02 -13.92
C ARG A 291 1.49 16.57 -13.49
N CYS A 292 1.98 16.17 -12.32
CA CYS A 292 1.92 14.76 -11.87
C CYS A 292 1.06 14.60 -10.62
N ALA A 293 0.18 13.61 -10.56
CA ALA A 293 -0.40 13.14 -9.29
C ALA A 293 0.38 11.93 -8.72
N CYS A 294 0.91 12.03 -7.50
CA CYS A 294 1.52 10.89 -6.79
C CYS A 294 0.63 10.44 -5.62
N ALA A 295 0.33 9.15 -5.52
CA ALA A 295 -0.34 8.56 -4.37
C ALA A 295 0.69 7.86 -3.46
N PRO A 296 1.17 8.50 -2.38
CA PRO A 296 2.01 7.81 -1.40
C PRO A 296 1.17 6.86 -0.55
N THR A 297 1.68 5.64 -0.34
CA THR A 297 1.26 4.77 0.76
C THR A 297 2.09 5.11 2.00
N ALA A 298 1.52 5.82 2.97
CA ALA A 298 2.16 5.98 4.28
C ALA A 298 1.85 4.76 5.17
N ALA A 299 2.80 4.41 6.04
CA ALA A 299 2.60 3.51 7.17
C ALA A 299 2.88 4.27 8.47
N THR A 300 2.12 3.90 9.50
CA THR A 300 2.03 4.37 10.89
C THR A 300 3.34 4.86 11.54
N ALA A 301 3.30 6.08 12.09
CA ALA A 301 4.13 6.49 13.22
C ALA A 301 3.39 7.57 14.06
N THR A 302 2.82 7.18 15.19
CA THR A 302 2.54 8.10 16.32
C THR A 302 2.53 7.33 17.64
N GLY A 303 3.56 7.53 18.46
CA GLY A 303 3.49 7.42 19.91
C GLY A 303 3.74 8.82 20.50
N PRO A 304 3.13 9.19 21.64
CA PRO A 304 3.29 10.52 22.21
C PRO A 304 4.72 10.72 22.76
N PRO A 305 5.24 11.96 22.81
CA PRO A 305 6.57 12.23 23.31
C PRO A 305 6.63 11.98 24.82
N SER A 306 7.51 11.07 25.24
CA SER A 306 7.85 10.86 26.64
C SER A 306 8.63 12.07 27.16
N THR A 307 8.05 12.80 28.11
CA THR A 307 8.75 13.81 28.90
C THR A 307 9.69 13.11 29.89
N THR A 308 10.98 13.23 29.66
CA THR A 308 12.03 12.86 30.62
C THR A 308 12.15 13.94 31.69
N THR A 309 12.18 13.54 32.96
CA THR A 309 12.72 14.37 34.07
C THR A 309 13.67 13.48 34.89
N PRO A 310 14.84 13.97 35.33
CA PRO A 310 15.94 13.12 35.76
C PRO A 310 15.92 12.79 37.26
N GLY A 311 16.28 11.54 37.58
CA GLY A 311 17.02 11.15 38.79
C GLY A 311 16.23 10.96 40.09
N SER A 312 16.08 9.70 40.53
CA SER A 312 16.52 9.30 41.87
C SER A 312 16.63 7.78 41.98
N THR A 313 17.65 7.35 42.72
CA THR A 313 18.03 5.98 43.04
C THR A 313 17.07 5.34 44.05
N ARG A 314 16.73 4.04 43.88
CA ARG A 314 16.77 3.00 44.94
C ARG A 314 16.13 1.66 44.54
N SER A 315 16.91 0.60 44.81
CA SER A 315 16.57 -0.75 45.32
C SER A 315 15.48 -1.61 44.65
N ALA A 316 15.92 -2.80 44.23
CA ALA A 316 15.08 -3.98 43.97
C ALA A 316 14.32 -4.45 45.22
N PRO A 317 13.24 -5.24 45.01
CA PRO A 317 13.11 -6.48 45.77
C PRO A 317 12.76 -7.69 44.90
N ALA A 318 13.32 -8.83 45.31
CA ALA A 318 12.91 -10.18 44.92
C ALA A 318 11.64 -10.61 45.68
N ASN A 319 10.83 -11.47 45.07
CA ASN A 319 10.22 -12.69 45.66
C ASN A 319 9.18 -13.29 44.68
N ARG A 320 9.44 -14.50 44.19
CA ARG A 320 8.90 -15.81 44.64
C ARG A 320 7.45 -16.08 44.26
N TRP A 321 7.25 -17.07 43.39
CA TRP A 321 6.20 -18.09 43.53
C TRP A 321 6.80 -19.44 43.11
N ASN A 322 6.66 -20.43 44.00
CA ASN A 322 7.17 -21.80 43.90
C ASN A 322 5.99 -22.77 43.79
N SER A 323 6.19 -23.82 42.98
CA SER A 323 5.81 -25.23 43.24
C SER A 323 4.34 -25.66 43.06
N PRO A 324 4.06 -26.98 42.87
CA PRO A 324 4.96 -28.16 42.89
C PRO A 324 5.63 -28.49 41.56
#